data_AF-B5KFP3-F1
#
_entry.id   AF-B5KFP3-F1
#
_cell.length_a   1.000
_cell.length_b   1.000
_cell.length_c   1.000
_cell.angle_alpha   90.00
_cell.angle_beta   90.00
_cell.angle_gamma   90.00
#
_symmetry.space_group_name_H-M   'P 1'
#
loop_
_entity.id
_entity.type
_entity.pdbx_description
1 polymer ?
#
loop_
_entity_poly.entity_id
_entity_poly.type
_entity_poly.pdbx_seq_one_letter_code
_entity_poly.pdbx_strand_id
1 'polypeptide(L)'
;MRAQLERCRGEWRELEEEFRQLQETHKVYRQKLEEVTSLQTACSSSIHRQKKTLRDLKHSLQRCKPRASSEEFALIQEISSQIKERQNAFFDMEAYLPKRNGYVLHQGCLCAPGILDF
;
A
#
# COMPACT_ATOMS: atom_id res chain seq x y z
N MET A 1 -39.06 -37.77 9.95
CA MET A 1 -37.67 -38.18 10.22
C MET A 1 -36.85 -38.40 8.94
N ARG A 2 -37.08 -39.41 8.08
CA ARG A 2 -36.30 -39.60 6.83
C ARG A 2 -36.28 -38.37 5.91
N ALA A 3 -37.44 -37.76 5.65
CA ALA A 3 -37.53 -36.57 4.81
C ALA A 3 -36.81 -35.34 5.41
N GLN A 4 -36.70 -35.26 6.74
CA GLN A 4 -35.94 -34.19 7.40
C GLN A 4 -34.43 -34.44 7.27
N LEU A 5 -33.99 -35.69 7.44
CA LEU A 5 -32.57 -36.06 7.26
C LEU A 5 -32.09 -35.83 5.81
N GLU A 6 -32.90 -36.14 4.80
CA GLU A 6 -32.54 -35.85 3.40
C GLU A 6 -32.46 -34.34 3.11
N ARG A 7 -33.31 -33.53 3.77
CA ARG A 7 -33.20 -32.06 3.69
C ARG A 7 -31.91 -31.56 4.33
N CYS A 8 -31.61 -31.97 5.57
CA CYS A 8 -30.36 -31.61 6.24
C CYS A 8 -29.12 -32.06 5.44
N ARG A 9 -29.19 -33.22 4.79
CA ARG A 9 -28.11 -33.71 3.91
C ARG A 9 -27.97 -32.87 2.62
N GLY A 10 -29.07 -32.30 2.12
CA GLY A 10 -29.05 -31.34 1.02
C GLY A 10 -28.38 -30.03 1.44
N GLU A 11 -28.86 -29.44 2.53
CA GLU A 11 -28.31 -28.20 3.13
C GLU A 11 -26.80 -28.34 3.42
N TRP A 12 -26.36 -29.49 3.95
CA TRP A 12 -24.95 -29.74 4.19
C TRP A 12 -24.11 -29.72 2.91
N ARG A 13 -24.60 -30.33 1.82
CA ARG A 13 -23.87 -30.31 0.53
C ARG A 13 -23.77 -28.90 -0.05
N GLU A 14 -24.81 -28.08 0.13
CA GLU A 14 -24.79 -26.68 -0.29
C GLU A 14 -23.75 -25.90 0.52
N LEU A 15 -23.71 -26.07 1.84
CA LEU A 15 -22.68 -25.48 2.69
C LEU A 15 -21.26 -25.93 2.34
N GLU A 16 -21.06 -27.21 2.00
CA GLU A 16 -19.75 -27.72 1.56
C GLU A 16 -19.28 -27.06 0.25
N GLU A 17 -20.22 -26.79 -0.67
CA GLU A 17 -19.92 -26.08 -1.91
C GLU A 17 -19.59 -24.61 -1.66
N GLU A 18 -20.41 -23.91 -0.86
CA GLU A 18 -20.17 -22.52 -0.47
C GLU A 18 -18.82 -22.36 0.24
N PHE A 19 -18.50 -23.29 1.15
CA PHE A 19 -17.23 -23.28 1.86
C PHE A 19 -16.04 -23.47 0.91
N ARG A 20 -16.16 -24.37 -0.07
CA ARG A 20 -15.12 -24.56 -1.10
C ARG A 20 -14.89 -23.29 -1.91
N GLN A 21 -15.96 -22.62 -2.32
CA GLN A 21 -15.88 -21.35 -3.06
C GLN A 21 -15.26 -20.23 -2.22
N LEU A 22 -15.58 -20.18 -0.92
CA LEU A 22 -14.97 -19.27 0.03
C LEU A 22 -13.45 -19.52 0.15
N GLN A 23 -13.01 -20.77 0.22
CA GLN A 23 -11.59 -21.10 0.30
C GLN A 23 -10.81 -20.63 -0.94
N GLU A 24 -11.35 -20.84 -2.14
CA GLU A 24 -10.73 -20.35 -3.38
C GLU A 24 -10.70 -18.81 -3.42
N THR A 25 -11.78 -18.15 -3.02
CA THR A 25 -11.83 -16.69 -2.92
C THR A 25 -10.81 -16.15 -1.92
N HIS A 26 -10.68 -16.79 -0.75
CA HIS A 26 -9.72 -16.42 0.28
C HIS A 26 -8.26 -16.57 -0.21
N LYS A 27 -7.97 -17.62 -0.99
CA LYS A 27 -6.65 -17.81 -1.61
C LYS A 27 -6.29 -16.64 -2.54
N VAL A 28 -7.22 -16.22 -3.40
CA VAL A 28 -7.05 -15.07 -4.29
C VAL A 28 -6.89 -13.77 -3.49
N TYR A 29 -7.74 -13.56 -2.48
CA TYR A 29 -7.66 -12.41 -1.59
C TYR A 29 -6.27 -12.28 -0.95
N ARG A 30 -5.73 -13.38 -0.40
CA ARG A 30 -4.39 -13.40 0.20
C ARG A 30 -3.31 -13.00 -0.79
N GLN A 31 -3.34 -13.56 -2.00
CA GLN A 31 -2.38 -13.21 -3.03
C GLN A 31 -2.45 -11.72 -3.38
N LYS A 32 -3.66 -11.17 -3.56
CA LYS A 32 -3.86 -9.75 -3.86
C LYS A 32 -3.43 -8.83 -2.72
N LEU A 33 -3.62 -9.26 -1.48
CA LEU A 33 -3.17 -8.54 -0.31
C LEU A 33 -1.64 -8.46 -0.27
N GLU A 34 -0.94 -9.56 -0.55
CA GLU A 34 0.53 -9.60 -0.63
C GLU A 34 1.07 -8.72 -1.77
N GLU A 35 0.46 -8.79 -2.96
CA GLU A 35 0.80 -7.93 -4.11
C GLU A 35 0.67 -6.44 -3.75
N VAL A 36 -0.47 -6.03 -3.19
CA VAL A 36 -0.71 -4.63 -2.80
C VAL A 36 0.23 -4.19 -1.68
N THR A 37 0.49 -5.04 -0.68
CA THR A 37 1.41 -4.72 0.44
C THR A 37 2.84 -4.48 -0.06
N SER A 38 3.30 -5.29 -1.01
CA SER A 38 4.61 -5.12 -1.65
C SER A 38 4.68 -3.78 -2.41
N LEU A 39 3.67 -3.48 -3.21
CA LEU A 39 3.58 -2.22 -3.96
C LEU A 39 3.54 -1.00 -3.03
N GLN A 40 2.76 -1.05 -1.96
CA GLN A 40 2.69 0.00 -0.95
C GLN A 40 4.05 0.26 -0.30
N THR A 41 4.78 -0.81 0.04
CA THR A 41 6.12 -0.72 0.64
C THR A 41 7.13 -0.10 -0.32
N ALA A 42 7.13 -0.54 -1.59
CA ALA A 42 7.99 -0.01 -2.63
C ALA A 42 7.71 1.48 -2.91
N CYS A 43 6.42 1.84 -3.01
CA CYS A 43 5.99 3.23 -3.24
C CYS A 43 6.41 4.14 -2.07
N SER A 44 6.07 3.74 -0.83
CA SER A 44 6.44 4.48 0.38
C SER A 44 7.95 4.71 0.50
N SER A 45 8.75 3.67 0.27
CA SER A 45 10.21 3.74 0.32
C SER A 45 10.78 4.67 -0.77
N SER A 46 10.22 4.60 -1.98
CA SER A 46 10.64 5.43 -3.12
C SER A 46 10.31 6.90 -2.90
N ILE A 47 9.10 7.21 -2.41
CA ILE A 47 8.70 8.57 -2.05
C ILE A 47 9.61 9.12 -0.95
N HIS A 48 9.88 8.34 0.10
CA HIS A 48 10.77 8.77 1.18
C HIS A 48 12.19 9.10 0.67
N ARG A 49 12.76 8.22 -0.17
CA ARG A 49 14.08 8.44 -0.78
C ARG A 49 14.08 9.71 -1.64
N GLN A 50 13.08 9.89 -2.51
CA GLN A 50 12.99 11.08 -3.35
C GLN A 50 12.83 12.36 -2.52
N LYS A 51 11.96 12.37 -1.51
CA LYS A 51 11.79 13.53 -0.60
C LYS A 51 13.11 13.91 0.07
N LYS A 52 13.92 12.92 0.48
CA LYS A 52 15.27 13.17 1.01
C LYS A 52 16.17 13.81 -0.03
N THR A 53 16.31 13.21 -1.21
CA THR A 53 17.17 13.74 -2.28
C THR A 53 16.75 15.15 -2.73
N LEU A 54 15.44 15.42 -2.86
CA LEU A 54 14.96 16.76 -3.23
C LEU A 54 15.25 17.81 -2.15
N ARG A 55 15.18 17.44 -0.87
CA ARG A 55 15.57 18.33 0.23
C ARG A 55 17.06 18.67 0.15
N ASP A 56 17.91 17.67 -0.04
CA ASP A 56 19.36 17.86 -0.14
C ASP A 56 19.72 18.71 -1.37
N LEU A 57 19.06 18.46 -2.51
CA LEU A 57 19.21 19.27 -3.72
C LEU A 57 18.78 20.72 -3.49
N LYS A 58 17.64 20.95 -2.84
CA LYS A 58 17.16 22.29 -2.49
C LYS A 58 18.19 23.04 -1.64
N HIS A 59 18.79 22.38 -0.65
CA HIS A 59 19.86 22.98 0.16
C HIS A 59 21.10 23.34 -0.69
N SER A 60 21.52 22.47 -1.61
CA SER A 60 22.62 22.76 -2.53
C SER A 60 22.33 23.97 -3.42
N LEU A 61 21.12 24.07 -4.00
CA LEU A 61 20.72 25.23 -4.81
C LEU A 61 20.72 26.54 -4.01
N GLN A 62 20.28 26.51 -2.74
CA GLN A 62 20.34 27.70 -1.89
C GLN A 62 21.78 28.16 -1.62
N ARG A 63 22.75 27.23 -1.58
CA ARG A 63 24.18 27.57 -1.42
C ARG A 63 24.78 28.19 -2.68
N CYS A 64 24.27 27.85 -3.86
CA CYS A 64 24.70 28.43 -5.14
C CYS A 64 24.15 29.84 -5.38
N LYS A 65 22.94 30.12 -4.87
CA LYS A 65 22.19 31.36 -5.11
C LYS A 65 22.99 32.67 -4.90
N PRO A 66 23.85 32.84 -3.86
CA PRO A 66 24.59 34.09 -3.65
C PRO A 66 25.68 34.38 -4.68
N ARG A 67 26.11 33.36 -5.45
CA ARG A 67 27.20 33.45 -6.44
C ARG A 67 26.72 33.34 -7.87
N ALA A 68 25.41 33.21 -8.06
CA ALA A 68 24.79 32.95 -9.35
C ALA A 68 24.71 34.23 -10.20
N SER A 69 25.06 34.10 -11.47
CA SER A 69 24.73 35.07 -12.52
C SER A 69 23.22 35.12 -12.77
N SER A 70 22.77 36.05 -13.61
CA SER A 70 21.34 36.17 -13.93
C SER A 70 20.76 34.94 -14.62
N GLU A 71 21.55 34.27 -15.47
CA GLU A 71 21.14 33.04 -16.17
C GLU A 71 21.09 31.85 -15.21
N GLU A 72 22.12 31.68 -14.37
CA GLU A 72 22.14 30.65 -13.33
C GLU A 72 21.02 30.84 -12.30
N PHE A 73 20.65 32.09 -12.00
CA PHE A 73 19.52 32.39 -11.13
C PHE A 73 18.20 31.91 -11.74
N ALA A 74 17.98 32.12 -13.05
CA ALA A 74 16.80 31.62 -13.74
C ALA A 74 16.73 30.08 -13.67
N LEU A 75 17.85 29.40 -13.89
CA LEU A 75 17.95 27.94 -13.76
C LEU A 75 17.65 27.47 -12.33
N ILE A 76 18.19 28.15 -11.31
CA ILE A 76 17.90 27.84 -9.89
C ILE A 76 16.41 27.97 -9.59
N GLN A 77 15.74 29.01 -10.12
CA GLN A 77 14.29 29.20 -9.96
C GLN A 77 13.50 28.10 -10.65
N GLU A 78 13.86 27.74 -11.87
CA GLU A 78 13.22 26.68 -12.64
C GLU A 78 13.28 25.34 -11.89
N ILE A 79 14.49 24.92 -11.47
CA ILE A 79 14.66 23.67 -10.72
C ILE A 79 13.89 23.74 -9.38
N SER A 80 13.86 24.90 -8.72
CA SER A 80 13.10 25.07 -7.47
C SER A 80 11.58 24.93 -7.68
N SER A 81 11.04 25.38 -8.82
CA SER A 81 9.63 25.17 -9.19
C SER A 81 9.34 23.68 -9.39
N GLN A 82 10.19 23.00 -10.17
CA GLN A 82 10.04 21.56 -10.42
C GLN A 82 10.13 20.74 -9.12
N ILE A 83 10.98 21.13 -8.17
CA ILE A 83 11.03 20.51 -6.83
C ILE A 83 9.69 20.65 -6.12
N LYS A 84 9.07 21.85 -6.17
CA LYS A 84 7.77 22.12 -5.52
C LYS A 84 6.64 21.31 -6.16
N GLU A 85 6.60 21.25 -7.49
CA GLU A 85 5.62 20.44 -8.23
C GLU A 85 5.71 18.95 -7.85
N ARG A 86 6.93 18.39 -7.78
CA ARG A 86 7.14 17.01 -7.32
C ARG A 86 6.73 16.80 -5.87
N GLN A 87 6.95 17.77 -4.99
CA GLN A 87 6.50 17.71 -3.60
C GLN A 87 4.97 17.64 -3.49
N ASN A 88 4.25 18.38 -4.33
CA ASN A 88 2.79 18.32 -4.39
C ASN A 88 2.34 16.93 -4.88
N ALA A 89 2.95 16.41 -5.94
CA ALA A 89 2.64 15.07 -6.45
C ALA A 89 2.85 13.98 -5.38
N PHE A 90 3.89 14.09 -4.54
CA PHE A 90 4.07 13.14 -3.43
C PHE A 90 2.95 13.19 -2.40
N PHE A 91 2.38 14.37 -2.13
CA PHE A 91 1.24 14.48 -1.22
C PHE A 91 0.03 13.71 -1.73
N ASP A 92 -0.27 13.84 -3.03
CA ASP A 92 -1.35 13.10 -3.68
C ASP A 92 -1.07 11.60 -3.66
N MET A 93 0.17 11.17 -3.96
CA MET A 93 0.55 9.76 -3.92
C MET A 93 0.46 9.17 -2.50
N GLU A 94 0.91 9.90 -1.48
CA GLU A 94 0.86 9.47 -0.08
C GLU A 94 -0.59 9.34 0.44
N ALA A 95 -1.55 10.06 -0.16
CA ALA A 95 -2.97 9.95 0.21
C ALA A 95 -3.57 8.56 -0.07
N TYR A 96 -3.00 7.82 -1.03
CA TYR A 96 -3.41 6.45 -1.37
C TYR A 96 -2.64 5.38 -0.61
N LEU A 97 -1.61 5.74 0.15
CA LEU A 97 -0.85 4.81 0.97
C LEU A 97 -1.52 4.62 2.33
N PRO A 98 -1.37 3.42 2.96
CA PRO A 98 -1.85 3.21 4.31
C PRO A 98 -1.25 4.27 5.26
N LYS A 99 -2.11 5.00 5.97
CA LYS A 99 -1.65 5.95 6.98
C LYS A 99 -1.01 5.16 8.11
N ARG A 100 0.20 5.57 8.53
CA ARG A 100 0.82 5.08 9.78
C ARG A 100 0.04 5.62 10.98
N ASN A 101 -1.17 5.12 11.21
CA ASN A 101 -1.78 5.27 12.52
C ASN A 101 -0.97 4.35 13.45
N GLY A 102 -0.68 4.79 14.68
CA GLY A 102 0.30 4.18 15.61
C GLY A 102 0.05 2.74 16.09
N TYR A 103 -0.78 1.99 15.38
CA TYR A 103 -0.97 0.56 15.54
C TYR A 103 -0.60 -0.08 14.20
N VAL A 104 0.51 -0.81 14.18
CA VAL A 104 0.89 -1.64 13.04
C VAL A 104 -0.29 -2.59 12.78
N LEU A 105 -1.01 -2.39 11.69
CA LEU A 105 -1.94 -3.39 11.18
C LEU A 105 -1.06 -4.57 10.73
N HIS A 106 -0.88 -5.55 11.61
CA HIS A 106 -0.35 -6.86 11.28
C HIS A 106 -1.33 -7.56 10.32
N GLN A 107 -1.36 -7.12 9.07
CA GLN A 107 -1.96 -7.88 7.97
C GLN A 107 -0.94 -8.93 7.54
N GLY A 108 -0.92 -10.07 8.23
CA GLY A 108 0.01 -11.14 7.85
C GLY A 108 0.08 -12.40 8.71
N CYS A 109 -0.59 -12.51 9.86
CA CYS A 109 -0.52 -13.73 10.67
C CYS A 109 -1.90 -14.29 11.02
N LEU A 110 -2.51 -15.02 10.08
CA LEU A 110 -3.59 -15.97 10.38
C LEU A 110 -3.38 -17.24 9.57
N CYS A 111 -2.59 -18.15 10.14
CA CYS A 111 -2.65 -19.60 9.89
C CYS A 111 -2.03 -20.31 11.10
N ALA A 112 -2.81 -20.49 12.15
CA ALA A 112 -2.71 -21.67 13.02
C ALA A 112 -3.96 -22.51 12.72
N PRO A 113 -3.83 -23.75 12.23
CA PRO A 113 -4.99 -24.60 12.01
C PRO A 113 -5.34 -25.39 13.28
N GLY A 114 -6.64 -25.54 13.52
CA GLY A 114 -7.20 -26.69 14.22
C GLY A 114 -7.43 -26.50 15.72
N ILE A 115 -8.67 -26.18 16.07
CA ILE A 115 -9.63 -27.08 16.74
C ILE A 115 -10.71 -26.16 17.33
N LEU A 116 -11.87 -26.16 16.69
CA LEU A 116 -13.12 -25.81 17.33
C LEU A 116 -14.04 -26.98 17.03
N ASP A 117 -14.07 -27.89 17.99
CA ASP A 117 -15.07 -28.96 18.08
C ASP A 117 -16.48 -28.34 18.10
N PHE A 118 -17.30 -28.77 17.16
CA PHE A 118 -18.77 -28.81 17.26
C PHE A 118 -19.26 -30.10 16.62
#